data_AF-A0A0E3VXX3-F1
#
_entry.id   AF-A0A0E3VXX3-F1
#
_cell.length_a   1.000
_cell.length_b   1.000
_cell.length_c   1.000
_cell.angle_alpha   90.00
_cell.angle_beta   90.00
_cell.angle_gamma   90.00
#
_symmetry.space_group_name_H-M   'P 1'
#
loop_
_entity.id
_entity.type
_entity.pdbx_description
1 polymer ?
#
loop_
_entity_poly.entity_id
_entity_poly.type
_entity_poly.pdbx_seq_one_letter_code
_entity_poly.pdbx_strand_id
1 'polypeptide(L)'
;MAFVPKGSFTEIFFEVGFFNLAKSGADSRGGTIVHEISHQSTFNPTVDSDVTGDGKPDYGVSNAEQLARARSNVARHTADNFEYFAEDVLFGIK
;
A
#
# COMPACT_ATOMS: atom_id res chain seq x y z
N MET A 1 9.37 3.24 -4.02
CA MET A 1 8.71 4.20 -4.94
C MET A 1 8.50 5.53 -4.24
N ALA A 2 7.98 5.50 -3.02
CA ALA A 2 7.94 6.63 -2.12
C ALA A 2 8.23 6.13 -0.69
N PHE A 3 8.24 7.03 0.28
CA PHE A 3 8.20 6.70 1.69
C PHE A 3 7.63 7.86 2.52
N VAL A 4 7.12 7.55 3.71
CA VAL A 4 6.78 8.53 4.75
C VAL A 4 7.94 8.70 5.74
N PRO A 5 8.43 9.93 5.98
CA PRO A 5 9.43 10.17 7.03
C PRO A 5 8.89 9.79 8.40
N LYS A 6 9.74 9.20 9.24
CA LYS A 6 9.37 8.79 10.60
C LYS A 6 8.76 9.97 11.39
N GLY A 7 7.52 9.81 11.82
CA GLY A 7 6.79 10.81 12.62
C GLY A 7 6.12 11.92 11.81
N SER A 8 6.16 11.85 10.48
CA SER A 8 5.39 12.75 9.63
C SER A 8 3.95 12.28 9.48
N PHE A 9 3.02 13.24 9.45
CA PHE A 9 1.57 13.01 9.26
C PHE A 9 1.02 13.74 8.03
N THR A 10 1.87 14.44 7.28
CA THR A 10 1.45 15.32 6.18
C THR A 10 2.42 15.34 5.00
N GLU A 11 3.46 14.49 5.00
CA GLU A 11 4.52 14.53 3.98
C GLU A 11 4.79 13.16 3.39
N ILE A 12 4.93 13.11 2.07
CA ILE A 12 5.36 11.93 1.32
C ILE A 12 6.60 12.32 0.53
N PHE A 13 7.63 11.48 0.58
CA PHE A 13 8.88 11.68 -0.15
C PHE A 13 8.88 10.73 -1.35
N PHE A 14 8.83 11.30 -2.55
CA PHE A 14 8.85 10.52 -3.79
C PHE A 14 10.29 10.22 -4.23
N GLU A 15 10.57 8.95 -4.51
CA GLU A 15 11.82 8.55 -5.15
C GLU A 15 11.74 8.76 -6.67
N VAL A 16 12.88 8.73 -7.36
CA VAL A 16 12.92 8.90 -8.83
C VAL A 16 12.04 7.88 -9.56
N GLY A 17 11.92 6.65 -9.04
CA GLY A 17 11.12 5.58 -9.62
C GLY A 17 9.63 5.89 -9.72
N PHE A 18 9.08 6.65 -8.76
CA PHE A 18 7.67 7.06 -8.75
C PHE A 18 7.25 7.78 -10.03
N PHE A 19 8.14 8.63 -10.56
CA PHE A 19 7.82 9.44 -11.74
C PHE A 19 7.76 8.62 -13.04
N ASN A 20 8.26 7.37 -13.02
CA ASN A 20 8.16 6.44 -14.14
C ASN A 20 6.89 5.59 -14.10
N LEU A 21 6.12 5.62 -13.01
CA LEU A 21 4.89 4.84 -12.88
C LEU A 21 3.75 5.43 -13.72
N ALA A 22 2.84 4.55 -14.14
CA ALA A 22 1.58 4.95 -14.75
C ALA A 22 0.81 5.90 -13.82
N LYS A 23 -0.06 6.75 -14.39
CA LYS A 23 -0.88 7.65 -13.57
C LYS A 23 -1.93 6.90 -12.73
N SER A 24 -2.43 5.80 -13.26
CA SER A 24 -3.50 4.95 -12.73
C SER A 24 -3.31 3.52 -13.24
N GLY A 25 -4.11 2.57 -12.74
CA GLY A 25 -3.90 1.13 -12.96
C GLY A 25 -3.13 0.52 -11.80
N ALA A 26 -2.65 -0.71 -11.93
CA ALA A 26 -1.91 -1.39 -10.86
C ALA A 26 -0.54 -0.73 -10.62
N ASP A 27 -0.13 -0.64 -9.35
CA ASP A 27 1.16 -0.08 -8.92
C ASP A 27 1.40 1.34 -9.51
N SER A 28 0.35 2.14 -9.51
CA SER A 28 0.35 3.46 -10.16
C SER A 28 0.81 4.56 -9.23
N ARG A 29 1.09 5.75 -9.78
CA ARG A 29 1.31 6.95 -8.96
C ARG A 29 0.12 7.25 -8.04
N GLY A 30 -1.09 7.00 -8.51
CA GLY A 30 -2.30 7.15 -7.69
C GLY A 30 -2.30 6.17 -6.51
N GLY A 31 -2.03 4.90 -6.80
CA GLY A 31 -1.90 3.83 -5.81
C GLY A 31 -0.81 4.10 -4.78
N THR A 32 0.40 4.41 -5.25
CA THR A 32 1.54 4.75 -4.38
C THR A 32 1.20 5.93 -3.45
N ILE A 33 0.45 6.94 -3.90
CA ILE A 33 0.03 8.02 -2.99
C ILE A 33 -0.93 7.48 -1.91
N VAL A 34 -1.90 6.65 -2.28
CA VAL A 34 -2.84 6.03 -1.31
C VAL A 34 -2.11 5.13 -0.31
N HIS A 35 -1.15 4.33 -0.79
CA HIS A 35 -0.26 3.50 0.00
C HIS A 35 0.42 4.32 1.09
N GLU A 36 1.14 5.38 0.72
CA GLU A 36 1.92 6.18 1.66
C GLU A 36 1.03 6.98 2.63
N ILE A 37 -0.10 7.54 2.15
CA ILE A 37 -1.05 8.23 3.04
C ILE A 37 -1.60 7.26 4.10
N SER A 38 -1.79 5.98 3.76
CA SER A 38 -2.34 4.99 4.70
C SER A 38 -1.43 4.77 5.92
N HIS A 39 -0.09 4.88 5.76
CA HIS A 39 0.86 4.81 6.87
C HIS A 39 0.68 5.94 7.88
N GLN A 40 0.17 7.09 7.45
CA GLN A 40 0.01 8.29 8.27
C GLN A 40 -1.22 8.25 9.18
N SER A 41 -2.03 7.20 9.11
CA SER A 41 -3.19 6.99 9.97
C SER A 41 -2.79 7.01 11.46
N THR A 42 -3.40 7.89 12.25
CA THR A 42 -3.13 8.03 13.69
C THR A 42 -3.88 7.03 14.57
N PHE A 43 -4.90 6.35 14.01
CA PHE A 43 -5.75 5.41 14.74
C PHE A 43 -5.40 3.95 14.43
N ASN A 44 -4.88 3.68 13.23
CA ASN A 44 -4.49 2.35 12.80
C ASN A 44 -3.47 2.45 11.65
N PRO A 45 -2.19 2.72 11.97
CA PRO A 45 -1.14 2.84 10.96
C PRO A 45 -1.03 1.52 10.19
N THR A 46 -0.96 1.61 8.87
CA THR A 46 -0.60 0.46 8.04
C THR A 46 0.90 0.23 8.08
N VAL A 47 1.33 -0.98 7.73
CA VAL A 47 2.73 -1.36 7.63
C VAL A 47 3.03 -2.02 6.29
N ASP A 48 4.29 -1.96 5.91
CA ASP A 48 4.86 -2.66 4.74
C ASP A 48 5.44 -4.04 5.08
N SER A 49 5.50 -4.33 6.38
CA SER A 49 6.27 -5.45 6.92
C SER A 49 5.52 -6.77 6.79
N ASP A 50 6.25 -7.85 7.09
CA ASP A 50 5.73 -9.18 7.38
C ASP A 50 4.61 -9.14 8.43
N VAL A 51 3.36 -9.08 7.95
CA VAL A 51 2.17 -9.20 8.78
C VAL A 51 1.77 -10.67 8.96
N THR A 52 2.43 -11.59 8.26
CA THR A 52 2.17 -13.03 8.34
C THR A 52 2.99 -13.77 9.40
N GLY A 53 4.14 -13.19 9.80
CA GLY A 53 5.13 -13.74 10.73
C GLY A 53 6.21 -14.61 10.07
N ASP A 54 6.38 -14.58 8.75
CA ASP A 54 7.29 -15.43 7.97
C ASP A 54 8.68 -14.82 7.67
N GLY A 55 8.92 -13.59 8.10
CA GLY A 55 10.14 -12.81 7.93
C GLY A 55 10.26 -12.08 6.59
N LYS A 56 9.22 -12.02 5.75
CA LYS A 56 9.26 -11.36 4.44
C LYS A 56 8.24 -10.22 4.33
N PRO A 57 8.56 -9.13 3.63
CA PRO A 57 7.57 -8.10 3.34
C PRO A 57 6.41 -8.63 2.51
N ASP A 58 5.19 -8.29 2.91
CA ASP A 58 3.95 -8.69 2.22
C ASP A 58 3.59 -7.66 1.15
N TYR A 59 4.33 -7.66 0.03
CA TYR A 59 4.08 -6.76 -1.10
C TYR A 59 3.36 -7.43 -2.27
N GLY A 60 2.65 -6.65 -3.08
CA GLY A 60 2.12 -7.02 -4.38
C GLY A 60 0.68 -7.53 -4.37
N VAL A 61 0.00 -7.37 -5.50
CA VAL A 61 -1.43 -7.72 -5.69
C VAL A 61 -1.77 -9.13 -5.19
N SER A 62 -0.97 -10.13 -5.57
CA SER A 62 -1.24 -11.53 -5.19
C SER A 62 -1.20 -11.76 -3.68
N ASN A 63 -0.28 -11.10 -2.97
CA ASN A 63 -0.17 -11.23 -1.51
C ASN A 63 -1.32 -10.47 -0.83
N ALA A 64 -1.63 -9.27 -1.32
CA ALA A 64 -2.76 -8.48 -0.83
C ALA A 64 -4.09 -9.23 -0.99
N GLU A 65 -4.32 -9.91 -2.11
CA GLU A 65 -5.50 -10.76 -2.33
C GLU A 65 -5.51 -11.96 -1.38
N GLN A 66 -4.39 -12.67 -1.26
CA GLN A 66 -4.29 -13.83 -0.38
C GLN A 66 -4.56 -13.43 1.07
N LEU A 67 -3.97 -12.32 1.53
CA LEU A 67 -4.14 -11.80 2.87
C LEU A 67 -5.59 -11.36 3.12
N ALA A 68 -6.23 -10.69 2.16
CA ALA A 68 -7.64 -10.30 2.26
C ALA A 68 -8.56 -11.53 2.40
N ARG A 69 -8.27 -12.62 1.69
CA ARG A 69 -9.05 -13.87 1.74
C ARG A 69 -8.79 -14.68 3.02
N ALA A 70 -7.54 -14.80 3.43
CA ALA A 70 -7.14 -15.69 4.52
C ALA A 70 -7.20 -15.02 5.90
N ARG A 71 -6.92 -13.71 5.97
CA ARG A 71 -6.76 -12.95 7.22
C ARG A 71 -7.23 -11.50 7.01
N SER A 72 -8.51 -11.32 6.71
CA SER A 72 -9.09 -10.01 6.41
C SER A 72 -8.89 -8.95 7.52
N ASN A 73 -8.78 -9.38 8.77
CA ASN A 73 -8.43 -8.49 9.87
C ASN A 73 -7.01 -7.94 9.70
N VAL A 74 -6.05 -8.76 9.29
CA VAL A 74 -4.64 -8.40 9.05
C VAL A 74 -4.49 -7.58 7.77
N ALA A 75 -5.24 -7.90 6.72
CA ALA A 75 -5.24 -7.14 5.46
C ALA A 75 -5.60 -5.66 5.63
N ARG A 76 -6.35 -5.29 6.68
CA ARG A 76 -6.66 -3.88 6.99
C ARG A 76 -5.49 -3.13 7.65
N HIS A 77 -4.35 -3.79 7.86
CA HIS A 77 -3.15 -3.22 8.44
C HIS A 77 -1.97 -3.15 7.45
N THR A 78 -2.18 -3.46 6.16
CA THR A 78 -1.14 -3.35 5.12
C THR A 78 -1.44 -2.19 4.19
N ALA A 79 -0.42 -1.45 3.77
CA ALA A 79 -0.62 -0.30 2.88
C ALA A 79 -1.04 -0.72 1.47
N ASP A 80 -0.45 -1.80 0.95
CA ASP A 80 -0.79 -2.41 -0.35
C ASP A 80 -2.27 -2.77 -0.48
N ASN A 81 -2.93 -3.27 0.58
CA ASN A 81 -4.35 -3.58 0.49
C ASN A 81 -5.23 -2.34 0.32
N PHE A 82 -4.79 -1.17 0.80
CA PHE A 82 -5.50 0.10 0.55
C PHE A 82 -5.22 0.61 -0.87
N GLU A 83 -3.97 0.52 -1.33
CA GLU A 83 -3.57 0.83 -2.70
C GLU A 83 -4.41 0.02 -3.70
N TYR A 84 -4.37 -1.30 -3.61
CA TYR A 84 -5.04 -2.17 -4.58
C TYR A 84 -6.57 -2.12 -4.47
N PHE A 85 -7.13 -1.89 -3.27
CA PHE A 85 -8.56 -1.62 -3.15
C PHE A 85 -8.96 -0.33 -3.90
N ALA A 86 -8.19 0.75 -3.74
CA ALA A 86 -8.46 2.01 -4.42
C ALA A 86 -8.28 1.88 -5.95
N GLU A 87 -7.23 1.19 -6.38
CA GLU A 87 -6.96 0.96 -7.80
C GLU A 87 -8.01 0.04 -8.44
N ASP A 88 -8.48 -1.00 -7.75
CA ASP A 88 -9.50 -1.91 -8.28
C ASP A 88 -10.86 -1.21 -8.40
N VAL A 89 -11.30 -0.53 -7.35
CA VAL A 89 -12.59 0.19 -7.34
C VAL A 89 -12.66 1.24 -8.45
N LEU A 90 -11.54 1.90 -8.78
CA LEU A 90 -11.50 2.98 -9.76
C LEU A 90 -11.18 2.52 -11.18
N PHE A 91 -10.36 1.47 -11.34
CA PHE A 91 -9.76 1.12 -12.63
C PHE A 91 -9.89 -0.36 -13.02
N GLY A 92 -10.35 -1.23 -12.13
CA GLY A 92 -10.57 -2.65 -12.40
C GLY A 92 -9.26 -3.41 -12.66
N ILE A 93 -8.32 -3.33 -11.72
CA ILE A 93 -7.07 -4.09 -11.77
C ILE A 93 -7.38 -5.56 -11.45
N LYS A 94 -7.28 -6.43 -12.46
CA LYS A 94 -7.41 -7.89 -12.31
C LYS A 94 -6.09 -8.57 -12.55
#